data_AF-A0A9R1E209-F1
#
_entry.id   AF-A0A9R1E209-F1
#
_cell.length_a   1.000
_cell.length_b   1.000
_cell.length_c   1.000
_cell.angle_alpha   90.00
_cell.angle_beta   90.00
_cell.angle_gamma   90.00
#
_symmetry.space_group_name_H-M   'P 1'
#
loop_
_entity.id
_entity.type
_entity.pdbx_description
1 polymer ?
#
loop_
_entity_poly.entity_id
_entity_poly.type
_entity_poly.pdbx_seq_one_letter_code
_entity_poly.pdbx_strand_id
1 'polypeptide(L)'
;MGVYELVRSEDAAGPALDLEAGRCGPAPPAKASPPAPRQQRLVSLDVFRGITVLLMIIVDDAGSFLPAMNHSPWEGVTIADFVMPFFLFIVGVALALAYKRVPDKLDATRKATLRALKLFCVGLVLQGGFFHGVRSLTFGVDITQIRLMGILQRIAIAYLVTALCQIWLKGDDDVDSGLDLIKRYRYQLLAGLLITITYMVLLYGTYVPDWEYRISGPGSTEKTFTVKCGVRGDSGPGCNAVGMIDRKILGIQHLYGRPVYARSQQCSIDSPQNGPLPPDAPSWCQAPFDPEGLLSSVMAIVTCLIGLQYGHIIVHFQKHRERIMHWLVPSFGMLVLAFAMDFFGMHMNKPLYTVSYTLCTAGAAGLLFAGIYTLVDLYGYRRPTIAMEWMGMHALMIFVLIACNILPIFIHGFYCGEPNNNLLKFIGIRA
;
A
#
# COMPACT_ATOMS: atom_id res chain seq x y z
N MET A 1 -9.90 -30.92 40.43
CA MET A 1 -9.44 -31.87 39.39
C MET A 1 -8.80 -31.06 38.27
N GLY A 2 -7.50 -31.04 37.99
CA GLY A 2 -6.27 -31.41 38.71
C GLY A 2 -5.23 -30.36 38.28
N VAL A 3 -4.66 -29.62 39.22
CA VAL A 3 -3.27 -29.71 39.72
C VAL A 3 -2.22 -29.38 38.64
N TYR A 4 -1.59 -28.22 38.85
CA TYR A 4 -0.38 -27.71 38.20
C TYR A 4 0.81 -28.65 38.46
N GLU A 5 1.58 -28.98 37.43
CA GLU A 5 2.83 -29.73 37.58
C GLU A 5 4.03 -28.85 37.18
N LEU A 6 4.84 -28.57 38.20
CA LEU A 6 6.10 -27.83 38.15
C LEU A 6 7.17 -28.70 37.47
N VAL A 7 7.83 -28.16 36.45
CA VAL A 7 9.05 -28.74 35.88
C VAL A 7 10.19 -28.54 36.88
N ARG A 8 10.62 -29.64 37.49
CA ARG A 8 11.78 -29.73 38.39
C ARG A 8 13.04 -29.95 37.57
N SER A 9 14.04 -29.11 37.84
CA SER A 9 15.42 -29.23 37.39
C SER A 9 16.12 -30.35 38.16
N GLU A 10 16.72 -31.30 37.46
CA GLU A 10 17.81 -32.17 37.96
C GLU A 10 18.77 -32.47 36.80
N ASP A 11 19.81 -31.65 36.66
CA ASP A 11 21.06 -32.00 36.00
C ASP A 11 22.10 -32.19 37.11
N ALA A 12 22.53 -33.43 37.36
CA ALA A 12 23.78 -33.72 38.06
C ALA A 12 24.21 -35.17 37.81
N ALA A 13 25.53 -35.33 37.62
CA ALA A 13 26.33 -36.55 37.61
C ALA A 13 26.48 -37.31 36.27
N GLY A 14 27.63 -37.10 35.61
CA GLY A 14 28.47 -38.23 35.21
C GLY A 14 29.45 -38.57 36.34
N PRO A 15 30.45 -39.47 36.18
CA PRO A 15 30.78 -40.33 35.04
C PRO A 15 30.99 -41.82 35.45
N ALA A 16 31.05 -42.75 34.48
CA ALA A 16 31.80 -44.01 34.65
C ALA A 16 32.18 -44.58 33.27
N LEU A 17 33.48 -44.72 33.05
CA LEU A 17 34.10 -45.47 31.97
C LEU A 17 34.18 -46.94 32.41
N ASP A 18 33.45 -47.83 31.74
CA ASP A 18 33.72 -49.27 31.78
C ASP A 18 34.13 -49.72 30.37
N LEU A 19 35.41 -50.03 30.25
CA LEU A 19 36.00 -50.82 29.16
C LEU A 19 35.77 -52.29 29.48
N GLU A 20 34.89 -52.98 28.75
CA GLU A 20 35.10 -54.39 28.37
C GLU A 20 34.06 -54.94 27.37
N ALA A 21 34.55 -55.83 26.49
CA ALA A 21 33.87 -56.84 25.69
C ALA A 21 32.98 -56.40 24.50
N GLY A 22 33.52 -56.63 23.30
CA GLY A 22 32.87 -56.39 22.02
C GLY A 22 31.63 -57.26 21.74
N ARG A 23 30.57 -56.60 21.27
CA ARG A 23 29.58 -57.12 20.33
C ARG A 23 29.18 -55.98 19.39
N CYS A 24 29.46 -56.11 18.10
CA CYS A 24 28.87 -55.24 17.07
C CYS A 24 27.36 -55.56 16.94
N GLY A 25 26.53 -54.86 17.70
CA GLY A 25 25.09 -54.74 17.42
C GLY A 25 24.82 -53.54 16.52
N PRO A 26 23.75 -53.57 15.69
CA PRO A 26 23.38 -52.41 14.86
C PRO A 26 23.09 -51.20 15.76
N ALA A 27 23.64 -50.04 15.38
CA ALA A 27 23.42 -48.79 16.09
C ALA A 27 21.90 -48.50 16.22
N PRO A 28 21.42 -48.03 17.38
CA PRO A 28 20.03 -47.61 17.52
C PRO A 28 19.73 -46.50 16.50
N PRO A 29 18.54 -46.50 15.86
CA PRO A 29 18.18 -45.47 14.91
C PRO A 29 18.28 -44.10 15.59
N ALA A 30 19.03 -43.19 14.98
CA ALA A 30 19.13 -41.81 15.43
C ALA A 30 17.72 -41.26 15.63
N LYS A 31 17.40 -40.81 16.87
CA LYS A 31 16.14 -40.15 17.16
C LYS A 31 15.99 -38.99 16.19
N ALA A 32 15.03 -39.10 15.27
CA ALA A 32 14.72 -38.03 14.34
C ALA A 32 14.42 -36.77 15.16
N SER A 33 15.20 -35.72 14.94
CA SER A 33 14.94 -34.40 15.52
C SER A 33 13.49 -34.01 15.22
N PRO A 34 12.70 -33.53 16.20
CA PRO A 34 11.33 -33.14 15.95
C PRO A 34 11.30 -32.11 14.80
N PRO A 35 10.32 -32.22 13.87
CA PRO A 35 10.21 -31.29 12.76
C PRO A 35 10.14 -29.87 13.32
N ALA A 36 10.97 -28.97 12.77
CA ALA A 36 10.98 -27.57 13.16
C ALA A 36 9.53 -27.04 13.17
N PRO A 37 9.10 -26.33 14.23
CA PRO A 37 7.72 -25.86 14.33
C PRO A 37 7.38 -25.04 13.08
N ARG A 38 6.31 -25.44 12.36
CA ARG A 38 5.78 -24.67 11.23
C ARG A 38 5.53 -23.25 11.73
N GLN A 39 6.19 -22.26 11.13
CA GLN A 39 5.91 -20.86 11.41
C GLN A 39 4.42 -20.62 11.18
N GLN A 40 3.67 -20.39 12.26
CA GLN A 40 2.26 -20.07 12.16
C GLN A 40 2.13 -18.70 11.52
N ARG A 41 1.50 -18.69 10.35
CA ARG A 41 1.19 -17.49 9.59
C ARG A 41 0.14 -16.67 10.34
N LEU A 42 0.29 -15.35 10.36
CA LEU A 42 -0.62 -14.45 11.06
C LEU A 42 -1.89 -14.24 10.21
N VAL A 43 -3.01 -14.82 10.67
CA VAL A 43 -4.26 -14.86 9.89
C VAL A 43 -4.86 -13.45 9.72
N SER A 44 -4.85 -12.62 10.77
CA SER A 44 -5.34 -11.23 10.69
C SER A 44 -4.67 -10.39 9.61
N LEU A 45 -3.39 -10.65 9.32
CA LEU A 45 -2.64 -9.95 8.27
C LEU A 45 -3.21 -10.28 6.89
N ASP A 46 -3.48 -11.55 6.63
CA ASP A 46 -4.07 -11.98 5.37
C ASP A 46 -5.52 -11.48 5.23
N VAL A 47 -6.31 -11.53 6.31
CA VAL A 47 -7.69 -11.02 6.32
C VAL A 47 -7.74 -9.52 6.07
N PHE A 48 -6.88 -8.72 6.72
CA PHE A 48 -6.79 -7.27 6.47
C PHE A 48 -6.50 -6.98 5.00
N ARG A 49 -5.50 -7.66 4.45
CA ARG A 49 -5.14 -7.53 3.04
C ARG A 49 -6.29 -7.93 2.13
N GLY A 50 -7.01 -9.01 2.43
CA GLY A 50 -8.17 -9.45 1.68
C GLY A 50 -9.35 -8.48 1.71
N ILE A 51 -9.64 -7.89 2.87
CA ILE A 51 -10.64 -6.81 3.01
C ILE A 51 -10.25 -5.62 2.14
N THR A 52 -8.96 -5.27 2.11
CA THR A 52 -8.47 -4.17 1.28
C THR A 52 -8.58 -4.49 -0.22
N VAL A 53 -8.29 -5.73 -0.63
CA VAL A 53 -8.55 -6.20 -2.01
C VAL A 53 -10.03 -6.12 -2.33
N LEU A 54 -10.91 -6.63 -1.47
CA LEU A 54 -12.36 -6.58 -1.68
C LEU A 54 -12.84 -5.13 -1.83
N LEU A 55 -12.37 -4.24 -0.96
CA LEU A 55 -12.72 -2.83 -1.01
C LEU A 55 -12.31 -2.21 -2.34
N MET A 56 -11.11 -2.52 -2.83
CA MET A 56 -10.65 -2.10 -4.16
C MET A 56 -11.61 -2.54 -5.27
N ILE A 57 -12.06 -3.80 -5.27
CA ILE A 57 -13.04 -4.30 -6.27
C ILE A 57 -14.33 -3.49 -6.21
N ILE A 58 -14.85 -3.27 -4.99
CA ILE A 58 -16.12 -2.58 -4.78
C ILE A 58 -16.02 -1.13 -5.27
N VAL A 59 -14.95 -0.40 -4.94
CA VAL A 59 -14.84 1.02 -5.33
C VAL A 59 -14.59 1.20 -6.83
N ASP A 60 -13.92 0.25 -7.48
CA ASP A 60 -13.69 0.28 -8.93
C ASP A 60 -15.00 0.09 -9.72
N ASP A 61 -15.91 -0.77 -9.24
CA ASP A 61 -17.20 -1.05 -9.91
C ASP A 61 -18.32 -0.08 -9.46
N ALA A 62 -18.50 0.09 -8.14
CA ALA A 62 -19.59 0.89 -7.57
C ALA A 62 -19.31 2.40 -7.59
N GLY A 63 -18.07 2.83 -7.77
CA GLY A 63 -17.70 4.26 -7.76
C GLY A 63 -18.39 5.07 -8.86
N SER A 64 -18.83 4.44 -9.94
CA SER A 64 -19.59 5.09 -11.02
C SER A 64 -21.02 5.47 -10.61
N PHE A 65 -21.65 4.70 -9.72
CA PHE A 65 -23.05 4.90 -9.29
C PHE A 65 -23.18 5.52 -7.90
N LEU A 66 -22.18 5.36 -7.03
CA LEU A 66 -22.15 5.89 -5.67
C LEU A 66 -20.99 6.90 -5.51
N PRO A 67 -21.27 8.22 -5.55
CA PRO A 67 -20.21 9.24 -5.45
C PRO A 67 -19.38 9.13 -4.17
N ALA A 68 -19.98 8.71 -3.05
CA ALA A 68 -19.28 8.48 -1.78
C ALA A 68 -18.27 7.32 -1.83
N MET A 69 -18.41 6.41 -2.81
CA MET A 69 -17.49 5.30 -3.07
C MET A 69 -16.43 5.66 -4.12
N ASN A 70 -16.49 6.87 -4.70
CA ASN A 70 -15.54 7.32 -5.70
C ASN A 70 -14.49 8.24 -5.07
N HIS A 71 -13.30 8.34 -5.67
CA HIS A 71 -12.23 9.20 -5.16
C HIS A 71 -12.67 10.66 -5.04
N SER A 72 -12.23 11.33 -3.98
CA SER A 72 -12.30 12.80 -3.89
C SER A 72 -11.63 13.44 -5.12
N PRO A 73 -12.22 14.48 -5.75
CA PRO A 73 -11.61 15.12 -6.92
C PRO A 73 -10.24 15.72 -6.64
N TRP A 74 -10.02 16.28 -5.45
CA TRP A 74 -8.75 16.88 -5.06
C TRP A 74 -8.54 16.87 -3.54
N GLU A 75 -9.28 17.73 -2.82
CA GLU A 75 -9.29 17.79 -1.35
C GLU A 75 -10.36 16.87 -0.77
N GLY A 76 -10.10 16.39 0.45
CA GLY A 76 -10.97 15.49 1.19
C GLY A 76 -10.58 14.02 1.00
N VAL A 77 -11.35 13.15 1.66
CA VAL A 77 -11.11 11.70 1.66
C VAL A 77 -12.45 10.99 1.55
N THR A 78 -12.54 10.03 0.63
CA THR A 78 -13.66 9.09 0.53
C THR A 78 -13.21 7.66 0.83
N ILE A 79 -14.14 6.71 0.85
CA ILE A 79 -13.84 5.30 1.16
C ILE A 79 -12.77 4.72 0.22
N ALA A 80 -12.80 5.08 -1.06
CA ALA A 80 -11.84 4.61 -2.05
C ALA A 80 -10.41 5.10 -1.79
N ASP A 81 -10.26 6.22 -1.08
CA ASP A 81 -8.96 6.81 -0.80
C ASP A 81 -8.19 6.01 0.27
N PHE A 82 -8.84 5.19 1.09
CA PHE A 82 -8.18 4.36 2.10
C PHE A 82 -7.50 3.10 1.54
N VAL A 83 -7.88 2.63 0.35
CA VAL A 83 -7.44 1.33 -0.20
C VAL A 83 -5.92 1.23 -0.29
N MET A 84 -5.26 2.18 -0.94
CA MET A 84 -3.83 2.11 -1.17
C MET A 84 -3.00 2.30 0.12
N PRO A 85 -3.28 3.29 0.99
CA PRO A 85 -2.61 3.40 2.29
C PRO A 85 -2.76 2.16 3.16
N PHE A 86 -3.92 1.50 3.15
CA PHE A 86 -4.14 0.24 3.87
C PHE A 86 -3.22 -0.88 3.36
N PHE A 87 -3.03 -0.99 2.03
CA PHE A 87 -2.05 -1.91 1.46
C PHE A 87 -0.61 -1.59 1.88
N LEU A 88 -0.19 -0.32 1.84
CA LEU A 88 1.16 0.07 2.25
C LEU A 88 1.41 -0.22 3.73
N PHE A 89 0.43 0.09 4.57
CA PHE A 89 0.49 -0.19 6.00
C PHE A 89 0.69 -1.69 6.27
N ILE A 90 -0.12 -2.56 5.65
CA ILE A 90 -0.01 -4.01 5.88
C ILE A 90 1.27 -4.61 5.27
N VAL A 91 1.81 -4.02 4.19
CA VAL A 91 3.15 -4.37 3.68
C VAL A 91 4.22 -4.07 4.73
N GLY A 92 4.13 -2.93 5.41
CA GLY A 92 4.97 -2.59 6.56
C GLY A 92 4.91 -3.62 7.68
N VAL A 93 3.70 -3.97 8.12
CA VAL A 93 3.49 -5.01 9.17
C VAL A 93 4.14 -6.34 8.75
N ALA A 94 3.96 -6.75 7.49
CA ALA A 94 4.53 -7.98 6.95
C ALA A 94 6.08 -7.96 6.93
N LEU A 95 6.70 -6.81 6.66
CA LEU A 95 8.16 -6.66 6.65
C LEU A 95 8.79 -6.91 8.02
N ALA A 96 8.14 -6.49 9.11
CA ALA A 96 8.62 -6.74 10.46
C ALA A 96 8.69 -8.25 10.77
N LEU A 97 7.71 -9.01 10.29
CA LEU A 97 7.64 -10.47 10.46
C LEU A 97 8.65 -11.18 9.53
N ALA A 98 8.72 -10.77 8.27
CA ALA A 98 9.59 -11.37 7.27
C ALA A 98 11.08 -11.21 7.60
N TYR A 99 11.46 -10.04 8.11
CA TYR A 99 12.85 -9.72 8.50
C TYR A 99 13.02 -9.69 10.03
N LYS A 100 12.26 -10.52 10.77
CA LYS A 100 12.43 -10.68 12.23
C LYS A 100 13.86 -11.16 12.57
N ARG A 101 14.37 -12.10 11.77
CA ARG A 101 15.72 -12.66 11.87
C ARG A 101 16.42 -12.51 10.51
N VAL A 102 17.57 -11.83 10.50
CA VAL A 102 18.36 -11.60 9.29
C VAL A 102 19.77 -12.12 9.55
N PRO A 103 20.09 -13.36 9.15
CA PRO A 103 21.42 -13.94 9.37
C PRO A 103 22.48 -13.26 8.49
N ASP A 104 22.13 -12.92 7.25
CA ASP A 104 22.99 -12.19 6.31
C ASP A 104 22.24 -10.98 5.74
N LYS A 105 22.75 -9.78 6.05
CA LYS A 105 22.16 -8.51 5.60
C LYS A 105 22.32 -8.29 4.10
N LEU A 106 23.39 -8.77 3.48
CA LEU A 106 23.65 -8.59 2.05
C LEU A 106 22.72 -9.47 1.21
N ASP A 107 22.59 -10.75 1.57
CA ASP A 107 21.64 -11.66 0.91
C ASP A 107 20.19 -11.20 1.09
N ALA A 108 19.82 -10.75 2.29
CA ALA A 108 18.51 -10.18 2.57
C ALA A 108 18.22 -8.94 1.71
N THR A 109 19.20 -8.04 1.57
CA THR A 109 19.13 -6.85 0.72
C THR A 109 18.95 -7.23 -0.74
N ARG A 110 19.77 -8.16 -1.25
CA ARG A 110 19.66 -8.64 -2.64
C ARG A 110 18.28 -9.21 -2.94
N LYS A 111 17.73 -10.03 -2.03
CA LYS A 111 16.37 -10.60 -2.16
C LYS A 111 15.29 -9.52 -2.16
N ALA A 112 15.40 -8.52 -1.26
CA ALA A 112 14.49 -7.40 -1.21
C ALA A 112 14.51 -6.59 -2.53
N THR A 113 15.71 -6.25 -3.02
CA THR A 113 15.90 -5.50 -4.27
C THR A 113 15.34 -6.26 -5.47
N LEU A 114 15.63 -7.56 -5.59
CA LEU A 114 15.10 -8.37 -6.70
C LEU A 114 13.57 -8.46 -6.67
N ARG A 115 12.96 -8.55 -5.47
CA ARG A 115 11.50 -8.55 -5.34
C ARG A 115 10.90 -7.19 -5.74
N ALA A 116 11.50 -6.09 -5.29
CA ALA A 116 11.06 -4.74 -5.66
C ALA A 116 11.18 -4.52 -7.17
N LEU A 117 12.30 -4.92 -7.78
CA LEU A 117 12.52 -4.81 -9.22
C LEU A 117 11.50 -5.61 -10.03
N LYS A 118 11.22 -6.87 -9.64
CA LYS A 118 10.17 -7.68 -10.28
C LYS A 118 8.82 -6.99 -10.21
N LEU A 119 8.44 -6.47 -9.03
CA LEU A 119 7.16 -5.78 -8.85
C LEU A 119 7.07 -4.51 -9.69
N PHE A 120 8.16 -3.74 -9.75
CA PHE A 120 8.27 -2.53 -10.56
C PHE A 120 8.13 -2.83 -12.06
N CYS A 121 8.86 -3.84 -12.57
CA CYS A 121 8.78 -4.25 -13.97
C CYS A 121 7.40 -4.77 -14.34
N VAL A 122 6.77 -5.58 -13.48
CA VAL A 122 5.37 -5.99 -13.66
C VAL A 122 4.47 -4.76 -13.74
N GLY A 123 4.64 -3.78 -12.84
CA GLY A 123 3.93 -2.50 -12.88
C GLY A 123 4.01 -1.79 -14.22
N LEU A 124 5.23 -1.62 -14.75
CA LEU A 124 5.44 -0.98 -16.05
C LEU A 124 4.75 -1.72 -17.20
N VAL A 125 4.79 -3.05 -17.21
CA VAL A 125 4.12 -3.86 -18.24
C VAL A 125 2.60 -3.69 -18.17
N LEU A 126 2.02 -3.79 -16.97
CA LEU A 126 0.56 -3.71 -16.80
C LEU A 126 0.02 -2.32 -17.11
N GLN A 127 0.74 -1.28 -16.69
CA GLN A 127 0.29 0.11 -16.80
C GLN A 127 0.67 0.75 -18.12
N GLY A 128 1.74 0.27 -18.77
CA GLY A 128 2.20 0.74 -20.07
C GLY A 128 1.27 0.39 -21.24
N GLY A 129 0.13 -0.25 -20.98
CA GLY A 129 -0.88 -0.48 -22.01
C GLY A 129 -0.68 -1.74 -22.84
N PHE A 130 0.14 -2.72 -22.38
CA PHE A 130 0.24 -4.02 -23.06
C PHE A 130 -1.13 -4.68 -23.26
N PHE A 131 -2.05 -4.45 -22.32
CA PHE A 131 -3.47 -4.78 -22.42
C PHE A 131 -4.27 -3.51 -22.69
N HIS A 132 -4.48 -3.16 -23.95
CA HIS A 132 -5.33 -2.04 -24.32
C HIS A 132 -6.78 -2.29 -23.83
N GLY A 133 -7.49 -1.22 -23.46
CA GLY A 133 -8.86 -1.33 -22.98
C GLY A 133 -9.78 -2.00 -24.01
N VAL A 134 -10.90 -2.54 -23.54
CA VAL A 134 -11.91 -3.34 -24.29
C VAL A 134 -12.38 -2.72 -25.62
N ARG A 135 -12.10 -1.42 -25.84
CA ARG A 135 -12.53 -0.62 -27.00
C ARG A 135 -11.44 -0.35 -28.05
N SER A 136 -10.18 -0.77 -27.85
CA SER A 136 -9.09 -0.57 -28.83
C SER A 136 -8.43 -1.89 -29.23
N LEU A 137 -8.39 -2.18 -30.53
CA LEU A 137 -7.74 -3.36 -31.11
C LEU A 137 -6.25 -3.13 -31.41
N THR A 138 -5.69 -2.00 -30.98
CA THR A 138 -4.25 -1.72 -31.13
C THR A 138 -3.44 -2.63 -30.20
N PHE A 139 -2.43 -3.30 -30.73
CA PHE A 139 -1.50 -4.13 -29.96
C PHE A 139 -0.12 -3.46 -29.89
N GLY A 140 0.49 -3.40 -28.70
CA GLY A 140 1.81 -2.80 -28.49
C GLY A 140 1.89 -1.88 -27.26
N VAL A 141 3.03 -1.23 -27.06
CA VAL A 141 3.20 -0.16 -26.05
C VAL A 141 3.90 1.00 -26.73
N ASP A 142 3.28 2.18 -26.70
CA ASP A 142 3.97 3.41 -27.09
C ASP A 142 4.95 3.80 -25.97
N ILE A 143 6.22 3.46 -26.18
CA ILE A 143 7.30 3.73 -25.22
C ILE A 143 7.42 5.23 -24.94
N THR A 144 7.05 6.09 -25.89
CA THR A 144 7.14 7.56 -25.72
C THR A 144 6.03 8.12 -24.84
N GLN A 145 4.93 7.38 -24.66
CA GLN A 145 3.77 7.78 -23.85
C GLN A 145 3.52 6.83 -22.66
N ILE A 146 4.49 5.95 -22.37
CA ILE A 146 4.34 4.97 -21.30
C ILE A 146 4.26 5.68 -19.94
N ARG A 147 3.26 5.34 -19.12
CA ARG A 147 3.18 5.87 -17.75
C ARG A 147 4.24 5.21 -16.87
N LEU A 148 5.17 6.00 -16.34
CA LEU A 148 6.34 5.49 -15.60
C LEU A 148 6.03 5.17 -14.13
N MET A 149 5.17 5.96 -13.49
CA MET A 149 4.78 5.78 -12.08
C MET A 149 3.35 5.27 -11.94
N GLY A 150 3.13 4.38 -10.98
CA GLY A 150 1.85 3.75 -10.73
C GLY A 150 1.81 3.01 -9.41
N ILE A 151 0.68 2.36 -9.15
CA ILE A 151 0.39 1.71 -7.87
C ILE A 151 1.47 0.66 -7.53
N LEU A 152 1.83 -0.21 -8.47
CA LEU A 152 2.82 -1.27 -8.22
C LEU A 152 4.24 -0.71 -8.05
N GLN A 153 4.61 0.31 -8.82
CA GLN A 153 5.90 1.01 -8.72
C GLN A 153 6.03 1.71 -7.37
N ARG A 154 4.99 2.41 -6.93
CA ARG A 154 4.93 3.02 -5.59
C ARG A 154 5.07 1.99 -4.48
N ILE A 155 4.32 0.87 -4.56
CA ILE A 155 4.45 -0.22 -3.59
C ILE A 155 5.86 -0.78 -3.60
N ALA A 156 6.49 -0.95 -4.77
CA ALA A 156 7.86 -1.45 -4.89
C ALA A 156 8.89 -0.51 -4.21
N ILE A 157 8.76 0.80 -4.43
CA ILE A 157 9.62 1.82 -3.80
C ILE A 157 9.42 1.81 -2.28
N ALA A 158 8.18 1.89 -1.81
CA ALA A 158 7.85 1.89 -0.39
C ALA A 158 8.31 0.60 0.32
N TYR A 159 8.11 -0.56 -0.33
CA TYR A 159 8.60 -1.86 0.14
C TYR A 159 10.12 -1.87 0.26
N LEU A 160 10.85 -1.46 -0.78
CA LEU A 160 12.30 -1.53 -0.80
C LEU A 160 12.92 -0.65 0.28
N VAL A 161 12.51 0.62 0.37
CA VAL A 161 13.07 1.56 1.35
C VAL A 161 12.76 1.09 2.78
N THR A 162 11.54 0.64 3.04
CA THR A 162 11.14 0.12 4.37
C THR A 162 11.89 -1.16 4.72
N ALA A 163 12.10 -2.07 3.75
CA ALA A 163 12.89 -3.29 3.95
C ALA A 163 14.35 -2.96 4.27
N LEU A 164 14.96 -2.00 3.56
CA LEU A 164 16.33 -1.54 3.85
C LEU A 164 16.42 -0.93 5.25
N CYS A 165 15.46 -0.10 5.64
CA CYS A 165 15.38 0.43 7.01
C CYS A 165 15.28 -0.71 8.05
N GLN A 166 14.49 -1.74 7.76
CA GLN A 166 14.34 -2.89 8.66
C GLN A 166 15.61 -3.74 8.77
N ILE A 167 16.35 -3.92 7.68
CA ILE A 167 17.58 -4.74 7.64
C ILE A 167 18.76 -4.00 8.29
N TRP A 168 18.89 -2.69 8.02
CA TRP A 168 20.10 -1.93 8.36
C TRP A 168 19.96 -1.04 9.59
N LEU A 169 18.78 -0.48 9.87
CA LEU A 169 18.57 0.51 10.93
C LEU A 169 17.94 -0.08 12.21
N LYS A 170 17.97 -1.41 12.37
CA LYS A 170 17.52 -2.11 13.58
C LYS A 170 18.64 -2.10 14.62
N GLY A 171 18.34 -1.64 15.84
CA GLY A 171 19.23 -1.71 17.00
C GLY A 171 19.27 -3.09 17.66
N ASP A 172 20.28 -3.28 18.51
CA ASP A 172 20.54 -4.53 19.22
C ASP A 172 19.91 -4.59 20.62
N ASP A 173 19.35 -3.48 21.10
CA ASP A 173 18.75 -3.36 22.45
C ASP A 173 17.63 -4.38 22.70
N ASP A 174 17.60 -5.00 23.89
CA ASP A 174 16.51 -5.87 24.31
C ASP A 174 15.20 -5.09 24.56
N VAL A 175 14.05 -5.74 24.38
CA VAL A 175 12.74 -5.09 24.41
C VAL A 175 11.85 -5.73 25.48
N ASP A 176 11.80 -5.10 26.65
CA ASP A 176 10.90 -5.49 27.74
C ASP A 176 9.73 -4.51 27.92
N SER A 177 9.90 -3.26 27.50
CA SER A 177 8.88 -2.21 27.61
C SER A 177 8.64 -1.47 26.28
N GLY A 178 7.55 -0.70 26.21
CA GLY A 178 7.27 0.15 25.06
C GLY A 178 8.34 1.22 24.81
N LEU A 179 9.02 1.71 25.85
CA LEU A 179 10.12 2.67 25.70
C LEU A 179 11.37 2.01 25.10
N ASP A 180 11.65 0.76 25.46
CA ASP A 180 12.79 0.03 24.92
C ASP A 180 12.56 -0.37 23.45
N LEU A 181 11.30 -0.61 23.07
CA LEU A 181 10.92 -0.73 21.66
C LEU A 181 11.30 0.53 20.87
N ILE A 182 10.96 1.72 21.39
CA ILE A 182 11.30 2.99 20.75
C ILE A 182 12.83 3.17 20.67
N LYS A 183 13.57 2.84 21.73
CA LYS A 183 15.05 2.90 21.71
C LYS A 183 15.63 2.00 20.62
N ARG A 184 15.18 0.74 20.56
CA ARG A 184 15.65 -0.24 19.57
C ARG A 184 15.43 0.19 18.13
N TYR A 185 14.30 0.84 17.85
CA TYR A 185 13.88 1.24 16.50
C TYR A 185 14.00 2.75 16.23
N ARG A 186 14.71 3.50 17.09
CA ARG A 186 14.82 4.97 16.99
C ARG A 186 15.33 5.48 15.66
N TYR A 187 16.25 4.75 15.01
CA TYR A 187 16.80 5.16 13.72
C TYR A 187 15.80 5.01 12.58
N GLN A 188 14.86 4.06 12.69
CA GLN A 188 13.77 3.92 11.72
C GLN A 188 12.73 5.04 11.91
N LEU A 189 12.42 5.39 13.16
CA LEU A 189 11.55 6.53 13.48
C LEU A 189 12.17 7.84 13.00
N LEU A 190 13.47 8.03 13.24
CA LEU A 190 14.23 9.19 12.75
C LEU A 190 14.23 9.25 11.23
N ALA A 191 14.44 8.13 10.54
CA ALA A 191 14.36 8.07 9.08
C ALA A 191 12.97 8.49 8.58
N GLY A 192 11.89 7.98 9.18
CA GLY A 192 10.52 8.40 8.86
C GLY A 192 10.31 9.90 9.05
N LEU A 193 10.77 10.46 10.18
CA LEU A 193 10.67 11.89 10.47
C LEU A 193 11.44 12.74 9.45
N LEU A 194 12.69 12.36 9.13
CA LEU A 194 13.52 13.09 8.15
C LEU A 194 12.89 13.04 6.76
N ILE A 195 12.31 11.90 6.37
CA ILE A 195 11.59 11.75 5.10
C ILE A 195 10.38 12.69 5.06
N THR A 196 9.57 12.73 6.13
CA THR A 196 8.41 13.64 6.22
C THR A 196 8.82 15.11 6.20
N ILE A 197 9.87 15.50 6.93
CA ILE A 197 10.39 16.87 6.91
C ILE A 197 10.87 17.25 5.51
N THR A 198 11.62 16.36 4.85
CA THR A 198 12.11 16.59 3.49
C THR A 198 10.94 16.76 2.52
N TYR A 199 9.92 15.91 2.60
CA TYR A 199 8.70 16.06 1.81
C TYR A 199 8.02 17.41 2.04
N MET A 200 7.86 17.84 3.30
CA MET A 200 7.24 19.12 3.65
C MET A 200 8.02 20.31 3.10
N VAL A 201 9.35 20.29 3.21
CA VAL A 201 10.22 21.32 2.65
C VAL A 201 10.10 21.36 1.12
N LEU A 202 10.03 20.21 0.45
CA LEU A 202 9.85 20.17 -0.99
C LEU A 202 8.45 20.63 -1.43
N LEU A 203 7.40 20.20 -0.73
CA LEU A 203 6.02 20.54 -1.04
C LEU A 203 5.76 22.04 -0.93
N TYR A 204 6.16 22.66 0.20
CA TYR A 204 5.88 24.06 0.46
C TYR A 204 7.00 25.01 0.06
N GLY A 205 8.24 24.54 0.05
CA GLY A 205 9.41 25.36 -0.23
C GLY A 205 9.76 25.47 -1.70
N THR A 206 9.31 24.58 -2.59
CA THR A 206 9.68 24.62 -4.02
C THR A 206 8.87 25.68 -4.78
N TYR A 207 9.55 26.48 -5.61
CA TYR A 207 8.90 27.45 -6.49
C TYR A 207 8.42 26.81 -7.78
N VAL A 208 7.13 27.01 -8.09
CA VAL A 208 6.50 26.48 -9.30
C VAL A 208 6.37 27.60 -10.34
N PRO A 209 7.18 27.57 -11.41
CA PRO A 209 7.06 28.54 -12.49
C PRO A 209 5.82 28.27 -13.35
N ASP A 210 5.47 29.24 -14.19
CA ASP A 210 4.54 29.05 -15.30
C ASP A 210 5.01 27.90 -16.19
N TRP A 211 4.07 27.16 -16.76
CA TRP A 211 4.37 25.99 -17.56
C TRP A 211 3.33 25.76 -18.64
N GLU A 212 3.69 24.97 -19.65
CA GLU A 212 2.86 24.73 -20.82
C GLU A 212 2.77 23.24 -21.13
N TYR A 213 1.67 22.84 -21.75
CA TYR A 213 1.49 21.49 -22.24
C TYR A 213 0.65 21.49 -23.52
N ARG A 214 0.76 20.40 -24.30
CA ARG A 214 0.12 20.26 -25.60
C ARG A 214 -0.87 19.12 -25.58
N ILE A 215 -2.01 19.32 -26.24
CA ILE A 215 -3.02 18.29 -26.47
C ILE A 215 -3.29 18.20 -27.97
N SER A 216 -3.31 16.97 -28.50
CA SER A 216 -3.71 16.70 -29.88
C SER A 216 -5.24 16.76 -30.00
N GLY A 217 -5.75 17.74 -30.74
CA GLY A 217 -7.18 17.89 -31.02
C GLY A 217 -7.66 17.05 -32.22
N PRO A 218 -8.98 17.02 -32.48
CA PRO A 218 -9.53 16.39 -33.68
C PRO A 218 -8.89 17.00 -34.95
N GLY A 219 -8.41 16.17 -35.87
CA GLY A 219 -7.83 16.62 -37.14
C GLY A 219 -6.38 17.12 -37.07
N SER A 220 -5.54 16.56 -36.18
CA SER A 220 -4.10 16.85 -36.06
C SER A 220 -3.72 18.29 -35.68
N THR A 221 -4.67 19.07 -35.14
CA THR A 221 -4.39 20.41 -34.61
C THR A 221 -3.87 20.30 -33.17
N GLU A 222 -2.60 20.68 -32.96
CA GLU A 222 -2.03 20.77 -31.61
C GLU A 222 -2.50 22.06 -30.93
N LYS A 223 -3.17 21.93 -29.78
CA LYS A 223 -3.50 23.07 -28.91
C LYS A 223 -2.48 23.14 -27.77
N THR A 224 -1.83 24.28 -27.63
CA THR A 224 -0.93 24.57 -26.50
C THR A 224 -1.68 25.34 -25.43
N PHE A 225 -1.59 24.87 -24.19
CA PHE A 225 -2.18 25.50 -23.02
C PHE A 225 -1.08 26.00 -22.10
N THR A 226 -1.22 27.23 -21.60
CA THR A 226 -0.30 27.83 -20.64
C THR A 226 -0.99 27.93 -19.28
N VAL A 227 -0.34 27.42 -18.24
CA VAL A 227 -0.78 27.47 -16.84
C VAL A 227 0.07 28.50 -16.11
N LYS A 228 -0.60 29.52 -15.56
CA LYS A 228 0.03 30.60 -14.80
C LYS A 228 0.09 30.23 -13.32
N CYS A 229 1.30 30.19 -12.77
CA CYS A 229 1.56 29.79 -11.39
C CYS A 229 2.34 30.88 -10.65
N GLY A 230 3.67 30.92 -10.82
CA GLY A 230 4.52 31.93 -10.18
C GLY A 230 4.49 31.93 -8.64
N VAL A 231 4.26 30.77 -8.01
CA VAL A 231 3.97 30.65 -6.56
C VAL A 231 4.83 29.59 -5.85
N ARG A 232 4.88 29.66 -4.52
CA ARG A 232 5.40 28.61 -3.61
C ARG A 232 4.27 28.16 -2.69
N GLY A 233 4.28 26.89 -2.31
CA GLY A 233 3.35 26.34 -1.31
C GLY A 233 1.89 26.26 -1.73
N ASP A 234 1.59 26.40 -3.02
CA ASP A 234 0.26 26.11 -3.55
C ASP A 234 -0.02 24.60 -3.49
N SER A 235 -1.15 24.23 -2.90
CA SER A 235 -1.65 22.84 -2.89
C SER A 235 -2.72 22.59 -3.96
N GLY A 236 -2.99 23.58 -4.83
CA GLY A 236 -3.94 23.47 -5.91
C GLY A 236 -3.48 22.50 -7.02
N PRO A 237 -4.41 22.00 -7.86
CA PRO A 237 -4.12 21.01 -8.90
C PRO A 237 -3.14 21.47 -9.98
N GLY A 238 -3.18 22.76 -10.35
CA GLY A 238 -2.35 23.30 -11.44
C GLY A 238 -0.92 23.71 -11.05
N CYS A 239 -0.71 24.16 -9.81
CA CYS A 239 0.49 24.89 -9.42
C CYS A 239 1.23 24.32 -8.21
N ASN A 240 0.94 23.08 -7.83
CA ASN A 240 1.63 22.39 -6.74
C ASN A 240 3.02 21.86 -7.13
N ALA A 241 3.89 21.73 -6.12
CA ALA A 241 5.26 21.25 -6.27
C ALA A 241 5.36 19.77 -6.67
N VAL A 242 4.41 18.92 -6.22
CA VAL A 242 4.38 17.48 -6.54
C VAL A 242 4.30 17.29 -8.06
N GLY A 243 3.29 17.89 -8.68
CA GLY A 243 3.10 17.83 -10.13
C GLY A 243 4.24 18.52 -10.89
N MET A 244 4.87 19.56 -10.33
CA MET A 244 6.02 20.20 -10.98
C MET A 244 7.25 19.28 -11.05
N ILE A 245 7.57 18.60 -9.95
CA ILE A 245 8.68 17.65 -9.89
C ILE A 245 8.43 16.49 -10.86
N ASP A 246 7.22 15.94 -10.87
CA ASP A 246 6.87 14.84 -11.76
C ASP A 246 6.97 15.26 -13.23
N ARG A 247 6.45 16.44 -13.61
CA ARG A 247 6.58 16.98 -14.97
C ARG A 247 8.04 17.16 -15.40
N LYS A 248 8.90 17.60 -14.48
CA LYS A 248 10.31 17.89 -14.78
C LYS A 248 11.17 16.64 -14.86
N ILE A 249 10.94 15.65 -13.99
CA ILE A 249 11.76 14.43 -13.92
C ILE A 249 11.22 13.34 -14.85
N LEU A 250 9.91 13.09 -14.82
CA LEU A 250 9.29 12.03 -15.63
C LEU A 250 8.97 12.52 -17.04
N GLY A 251 8.68 13.81 -17.23
CA GLY A 251 8.17 14.36 -18.49
C GLY A 251 6.65 14.26 -18.59
N ILE A 252 6.03 15.28 -19.19
CA ILE A 252 4.56 15.43 -19.28
C ILE A 252 3.90 14.22 -19.97
N GLN A 253 4.54 13.67 -20.98
CA GLN A 253 4.08 12.53 -21.76
C GLN A 253 4.02 11.20 -20.99
N HIS A 254 4.75 11.12 -19.87
CA HIS A 254 4.82 9.92 -19.03
C HIS A 254 3.91 10.00 -17.79
N LEU A 255 3.12 11.08 -17.67
CA LEU A 255 2.17 11.28 -16.59
C LEU A 255 0.80 10.69 -16.93
N TYR A 256 -0.03 10.53 -15.90
CA TYR A 256 -1.38 10.03 -16.09
C TYR A 256 -2.29 11.08 -16.77
N GLY A 257 -2.81 10.74 -17.95
CA GLY A 257 -3.62 11.64 -18.77
C GLY A 257 -5.09 11.79 -18.37
N ARG A 258 -5.56 11.13 -17.30
CA ARG A 258 -6.95 11.22 -16.81
C ARG A 258 -6.99 11.58 -15.33
N PRO A 259 -6.55 12.79 -14.95
CA PRO A 259 -6.44 13.17 -13.55
C PRO A 259 -7.80 13.17 -12.86
N VAL A 260 -7.78 12.85 -11.56
CA VAL A 260 -9.00 12.77 -10.73
C VAL A 260 -9.68 14.13 -10.57
N TYR A 261 -8.91 15.23 -10.59
CA TYR A 261 -9.43 16.60 -10.52
C TYR A 261 -10.21 17.05 -11.75
N ALA A 262 -10.19 16.29 -12.85
CA ALA A 262 -11.04 16.57 -14.01
C ALA A 262 -12.54 16.58 -13.64
N ARG A 263 -12.89 15.94 -12.52
CA ARG A 263 -14.25 15.90 -11.95
C ARG A 263 -14.54 16.99 -10.94
N SER A 264 -13.58 17.87 -10.67
CA SER A 264 -13.80 19.02 -9.80
C SER A 264 -14.82 19.97 -10.43
N GLN A 265 -15.50 20.77 -9.61
CA GLN A 265 -16.50 21.74 -10.07
C GLN A 265 -15.94 22.74 -11.08
N GLN A 266 -14.63 22.99 -11.05
CA GLN A 266 -13.94 23.90 -11.97
C GLN A 266 -13.69 23.28 -13.35
N CYS A 267 -13.71 21.94 -13.44
CA CYS A 267 -13.34 21.20 -14.65
C CYS A 267 -14.46 20.35 -15.25
N SER A 268 -15.59 20.19 -14.54
CA SER A 268 -16.73 19.39 -14.99
C SER A 268 -18.05 20.06 -14.59
N ILE A 269 -18.92 20.30 -15.57
CA ILE A 269 -20.30 20.77 -15.34
C ILE A 269 -21.10 19.73 -14.53
N ASP A 270 -20.80 18.44 -14.71
CA ASP A 270 -21.48 17.33 -14.03
C ASP A 270 -20.77 16.89 -12.74
N SER A 271 -19.95 17.77 -12.13
CA SER A 271 -19.22 17.43 -10.89
C SER A 271 -20.16 16.89 -9.80
N PRO A 272 -19.83 15.78 -9.09
CA PRO A 272 -18.52 15.11 -9.02
C PRO A 272 -18.28 14.02 -10.09
N GLN A 273 -19.11 13.93 -11.11
CA GLN A 273 -18.89 13.03 -12.26
C GLN A 273 -18.03 13.71 -13.34
N ASN A 274 -17.53 12.90 -14.27
CA ASN A 274 -16.91 13.42 -15.48
C ASN A 274 -18.01 13.99 -16.38
N GLY A 275 -17.80 15.20 -16.88
CA GLY A 275 -18.72 15.92 -17.75
C GLY A 275 -17.96 16.87 -18.68
N PRO A 276 -18.68 17.64 -19.50
CA PRO A 276 -18.06 18.67 -20.34
C PRO A 276 -17.40 19.77 -19.50
N LEU A 277 -16.38 20.40 -20.08
CA LEU A 277 -15.67 21.53 -19.46
C LEU A 277 -16.60 22.75 -19.34
N PRO A 278 -16.64 23.41 -18.18
CA PRO A 278 -17.26 24.73 -18.04
C PRO A 278 -16.66 25.76 -19.01
N PRO A 279 -17.43 26.77 -19.48
CA PRO A 279 -16.92 27.81 -20.37
C PRO A 279 -15.73 28.61 -19.81
N ASP A 280 -15.65 28.73 -18.49
CA ASP A 280 -14.64 29.44 -17.70
C ASP A 280 -13.59 28.49 -17.08
N ALA A 281 -13.50 27.24 -17.56
CA ALA A 281 -12.61 26.24 -17.02
C ALA A 281 -11.13 26.69 -17.05
N PRO A 282 -10.39 26.53 -15.93
CA PRO A 282 -8.96 26.83 -15.89
C PRO A 282 -8.12 26.05 -16.90
N SER A 283 -7.00 26.64 -17.36
CA SER A 283 -6.13 26.00 -18.34
C SER A 283 -5.48 24.70 -17.88
N TRP A 284 -5.45 24.42 -16.58
CA TRP A 284 -4.90 23.16 -16.04
C TRP A 284 -5.91 22.01 -15.98
N CYS A 285 -7.20 22.23 -16.26
CA CYS A 285 -8.23 21.19 -16.11
C CYS A 285 -8.01 19.94 -16.99
N GLN A 286 -7.31 20.11 -18.12
CA GLN A 286 -6.98 19.02 -19.05
C GLN A 286 -5.51 18.59 -18.96
N ALA A 287 -4.76 19.11 -17.98
CA ALA A 287 -3.37 18.73 -17.82
C ALA A 287 -3.24 17.27 -17.35
N PRO A 288 -2.17 16.56 -17.72
CA PRO A 288 -1.88 15.28 -17.09
C PRO A 288 -1.29 15.49 -15.68
N PHE A 289 -1.61 14.59 -14.76
CA PHE A 289 -1.12 14.63 -13.38
C PHE A 289 -1.05 13.22 -12.81
N ASP A 290 0.08 12.86 -12.20
CA ASP A 290 0.27 11.52 -11.63
C ASP A 290 0.08 11.51 -10.10
N PRO A 291 -1.03 10.97 -9.57
CA PRO A 291 -1.23 10.84 -8.12
C PRO A 291 -0.28 9.80 -7.49
N GLU A 292 0.32 8.95 -8.33
CA GLU A 292 1.27 7.91 -7.95
C GLU A 292 2.74 8.32 -8.19
N GLY A 293 2.98 9.61 -8.45
CA GLY A 293 4.28 10.20 -8.81
C GLY A 293 5.37 10.12 -7.74
N LEU A 294 6.51 10.75 -8.02
CA LEU A 294 7.75 10.59 -7.25
C LEU A 294 7.64 11.18 -5.84
N LEU A 295 7.26 12.47 -5.74
CA LEU A 295 7.22 13.15 -4.44
C LEU A 295 6.10 12.60 -3.55
N SER A 296 4.93 12.29 -4.11
CA SER A 296 3.85 11.66 -3.35
C SER A 296 4.19 10.23 -2.91
N SER A 297 5.03 9.50 -3.67
CA SER A 297 5.56 8.19 -3.25
C SER A 297 6.52 8.25 -2.06
N VAL A 298 7.10 9.41 -1.75
CA VAL A 298 7.93 9.61 -0.57
C VAL A 298 7.11 9.43 0.71
N MET A 299 5.88 9.95 0.74
CA MET A 299 4.99 9.78 1.89
C MET A 299 4.36 8.37 1.94
N ALA A 300 4.24 7.67 0.81
CA ALA A 300 3.91 6.25 0.80
C ALA A 300 4.95 5.39 1.55
N ILE A 301 6.24 5.75 1.50
CA ILE A 301 7.28 5.12 2.32
C ILE A 301 6.96 5.32 3.82
N VAL A 302 6.54 6.52 4.21
CA VAL A 302 6.19 6.83 5.61
C VAL A 302 5.02 5.97 6.10
N THR A 303 3.96 5.80 5.31
CA THR A 303 2.85 4.89 5.65
C THR A 303 3.33 3.45 5.86
N CYS A 304 4.24 2.97 5.00
CA CYS A 304 4.84 1.64 5.13
C CYS A 304 5.72 1.53 6.39
N LEU A 305 6.51 2.57 6.72
CA LEU A 305 7.29 2.64 7.96
C LEU A 305 6.41 2.67 9.22
N ILE A 306 5.25 3.34 9.19
CA ILE A 306 4.29 3.31 10.30
C ILE A 306 3.78 1.87 10.49
N GLY A 307 3.36 1.21 9.40
CA GLY A 307 2.97 -0.20 9.44
C GLY A 307 4.08 -1.13 9.96
N LEU A 308 5.34 -0.85 9.64
CA LEU A 308 6.49 -1.60 10.16
C LEU A 308 6.54 -1.56 11.69
N GLN A 309 6.28 -0.41 12.32
CA GLN A 309 6.25 -0.28 13.78
C GLN A 309 5.12 -1.14 14.40
N TYR A 310 3.96 -1.23 13.75
CA TYR A 310 2.87 -2.11 14.19
C TYR A 310 3.27 -3.58 14.14
N GLY A 311 4.05 -3.98 13.13
CA GLY A 311 4.60 -5.31 13.03
C GLY A 311 5.63 -5.64 14.11
N HIS A 312 6.46 -4.68 14.55
CA HIS A 312 7.41 -4.92 15.66
C HIS A 312 6.71 -5.22 16.98
N ILE A 313 5.54 -4.63 17.22
CA ILE A 313 4.74 -4.91 18.41
C ILE A 313 4.35 -6.40 18.47
N ILE A 314 4.04 -7.02 17.31
CA ILE A 314 3.74 -8.46 17.21
C ILE A 314 4.98 -9.30 17.54
N VAL A 315 6.15 -8.84 17.08
CA VAL A 315 7.42 -9.56 17.20
C VAL A 315 7.88 -9.68 18.65
N HIS A 316 7.72 -8.59 19.43
CA HIS A 316 8.28 -8.46 20.78
C HIS A 316 7.26 -8.75 21.89
N PHE A 317 6.07 -8.16 21.84
CA PHE A 317 5.08 -8.36 22.89
C PHE A 317 4.32 -9.66 22.66
N GLN A 318 4.22 -10.52 23.68
CA GLN A 318 3.47 -11.78 23.57
C GLN A 318 2.01 -11.64 24.00
N LYS A 319 1.71 -10.77 24.97
CA LYS A 319 0.36 -10.62 25.53
C LYS A 319 -0.53 -9.83 24.57
N HIS A 320 -1.70 -10.37 24.25
CA HIS A 320 -2.68 -9.73 23.37
C HIS A 320 -3.10 -8.34 23.85
N ARG A 321 -3.31 -8.16 25.16
CA ARG A 321 -3.68 -6.86 25.74
C ARG A 321 -2.64 -5.77 25.49
N GLU A 322 -1.36 -6.10 25.66
CA GLU A 322 -0.26 -5.15 25.43
C GLU A 322 -0.18 -4.78 23.95
N ARG A 323 -0.30 -5.75 23.04
CA ARG A 323 -0.34 -5.50 21.59
C ARG A 323 -1.45 -4.51 21.21
N ILE A 324 -2.67 -4.78 21.66
CA ILE A 324 -3.83 -3.95 21.34
C ILE A 324 -3.66 -2.53 21.89
N MET A 325 -3.19 -2.37 23.13
CA MET A 325 -2.93 -1.04 23.71
C MET A 325 -1.86 -0.28 22.92
N HIS A 326 -0.77 -0.95 22.54
CA HIS A 326 0.30 -0.35 21.74
C HIS A 326 -0.10 -0.04 20.29
N TRP A 327 -1.23 -0.56 19.79
CA TRP A 327 -1.79 -0.16 18.49
C TRP A 327 -2.84 0.94 18.62
N LEU A 328 -3.78 0.81 19.56
CA LEU A 328 -4.90 1.75 19.69
C LEU A 328 -4.42 3.15 20.09
N VAL A 329 -3.51 3.25 21.07
CA VAL A 329 -3.01 4.56 21.55
C VAL A 329 -2.39 5.40 20.42
N PRO A 330 -1.39 4.90 19.65
CA PRO A 330 -0.87 5.67 18.53
C PRO A 330 -1.87 5.82 17.38
N SER A 331 -2.77 4.87 17.14
CA SER A 331 -3.82 5.01 16.10
C SER A 331 -4.71 6.23 16.36
N PHE A 332 -5.23 6.37 17.57
CA PHE A 332 -6.04 7.51 17.98
C PHE A 332 -5.22 8.81 17.96
N GLY A 333 -3.98 8.77 18.44
CA GLY A 333 -3.08 9.94 18.39
C GLY A 333 -2.86 10.45 16.97
N MET A 334 -2.63 9.55 16.00
CA MET A 334 -2.47 9.91 14.58
C MET A 334 -3.76 10.50 13.99
N LEU A 335 -4.93 9.95 14.30
CA LEU A 335 -6.21 10.50 13.84
C LEU A 335 -6.46 11.91 14.39
N VAL A 336 -6.26 12.12 15.69
CA VAL A 336 -6.41 13.44 16.31
C VAL A 336 -5.46 14.46 15.68
N LEU A 337 -4.20 14.08 15.48
CA LEU A 337 -3.22 14.95 14.83
C LEU A 337 -3.59 15.23 13.36
N ALA A 338 -4.11 14.24 12.64
CA ALA A 338 -4.53 14.39 11.25
C ALA A 338 -5.68 15.41 11.11
N PHE A 339 -6.73 15.28 11.91
CA PHE A 339 -7.85 16.22 11.91
C PHE A 339 -7.45 17.61 12.40
N ALA A 340 -6.53 17.70 13.37
CA ALA A 340 -5.97 18.98 13.79
C ALA A 340 -5.20 19.66 12.65
N MET A 341 -4.34 18.93 11.93
CA MET A 341 -3.61 19.45 10.77
C MET A 341 -4.54 19.91 9.64
N ASP A 342 -5.58 19.12 9.35
CA ASP A 342 -6.61 19.47 8.37
C ASP A 342 -7.33 20.78 8.75
N PHE A 343 -7.68 20.93 10.03
CA PHE A 343 -8.29 22.14 10.56
C PHE A 343 -7.37 23.37 10.47
N PHE A 344 -6.05 23.20 10.66
CA PHE A 344 -5.05 24.28 10.55
C PHE A 344 -4.58 24.54 9.11
N GLY A 345 -5.28 24.01 8.10
CA GLY A 345 -5.08 24.34 6.69
C GLY A 345 -4.18 23.38 5.90
N MET A 346 -3.67 22.31 6.52
CA MET A 346 -3.04 21.21 5.79
C MET A 346 -4.12 20.19 5.42
N HIS A 347 -4.93 20.54 4.42
CA HIS A 347 -6.06 19.72 4.02
C HIS A 347 -5.66 18.31 3.59
N MET A 348 -6.53 17.34 3.90
CA MET A 348 -6.32 15.96 3.49
C MET A 348 -6.43 15.82 1.97
N ASN A 349 -5.28 15.63 1.33
CA ASN A 349 -5.19 15.49 -0.13
C ASN A 349 -4.46 14.19 -0.49
N LYS A 350 -5.17 13.28 -1.18
CA LYS A 350 -4.63 12.00 -1.65
C LYS A 350 -3.64 12.18 -2.82
N PRO A 351 -3.96 12.91 -3.91
CA PRO A 351 -3.03 13.11 -5.02
C PRO A 351 -1.66 13.64 -4.60
N LEU A 352 -1.62 14.57 -3.63
CA LEU A 352 -0.38 15.09 -3.05
C LEU A 352 0.23 14.15 -2.00
N TYR A 353 -0.58 13.25 -1.43
CA TYR A 353 -0.24 12.37 -0.31
C TYR A 353 0.25 13.17 0.91
N THR A 354 -0.56 14.14 1.32
CA THR A 354 -0.27 15.07 2.43
C THR A 354 -0.01 14.35 3.76
N VAL A 355 0.62 15.06 4.71
CA VAL A 355 0.91 14.50 6.04
C VAL A 355 -0.38 14.25 6.83
N SER A 356 -1.35 15.17 6.77
CA SER A 356 -2.68 14.99 7.36
C SER A 356 -3.37 13.73 6.82
N TYR A 357 -3.38 13.54 5.49
CA TYR A 357 -3.90 12.33 4.85
C TYR A 357 -3.15 11.05 5.28
N THR A 358 -1.82 11.11 5.35
CA THR A 358 -0.97 9.97 5.78
C THR A 358 -1.32 9.54 7.20
N LEU A 359 -1.42 10.49 8.13
CA LEU A 359 -1.74 10.23 9.53
C LEU A 359 -3.19 9.73 9.69
N CYS A 360 -4.13 10.31 8.95
CA CYS A 360 -5.54 9.90 8.97
C CYS A 360 -5.67 8.43 8.54
N THR A 361 -5.11 8.10 7.39
CA THR A 361 -5.23 6.75 6.81
C THR A 361 -4.40 5.71 7.58
N ALA A 362 -3.23 6.06 8.10
CA ALA A 362 -2.44 5.17 8.96
C ALA A 362 -3.11 4.92 10.33
N GLY A 363 -3.73 5.94 10.92
CA GLY A 363 -4.52 5.81 12.15
C GLY A 363 -5.74 4.91 11.95
N ALA A 364 -6.50 5.12 10.87
CA ALA A 364 -7.61 4.26 10.51
C ALA A 364 -7.16 2.81 10.23
N ALA A 365 -6.03 2.61 9.54
CA ALA A 365 -5.46 1.29 9.30
C ALA A 365 -5.09 0.59 10.62
N GLY A 366 -4.50 1.31 11.57
CA GLY A 366 -4.15 0.78 12.89
C GLY A 366 -5.37 0.34 13.71
N LEU A 367 -6.45 1.13 13.71
CA LEU A 367 -7.71 0.75 14.35
C LEU A 367 -8.33 -0.48 13.70
N LEU A 368 -8.39 -0.51 12.36
CA LEU A 368 -8.92 -1.64 11.60
C LEU A 368 -8.09 -2.91 11.86
N PHE A 369 -6.76 -2.80 11.88
CA PHE A 369 -5.86 -3.91 12.17
C PHE A 369 -6.06 -4.45 13.59
N ALA A 370 -6.16 -3.58 14.59
CA ALA A 370 -6.45 -4.00 15.96
C ALA A 370 -7.82 -4.70 16.09
N GLY A 371 -8.84 -4.21 15.36
CA GLY A 371 -10.16 -4.84 15.31
C GLY A 371 -10.14 -6.23 14.68
N ILE A 372 -9.51 -6.37 13.51
CA ILE A 372 -9.37 -7.66 12.82
C ILE A 372 -8.55 -8.65 13.64
N TYR A 373 -7.44 -8.20 14.24
CA TYR A 373 -6.63 -9.02 15.13
C TYR A 373 -7.45 -9.57 16.31
N THR A 374 -8.24 -8.70 16.95
CA THR A 374 -9.10 -9.08 18.07
C THR A 374 -10.17 -10.09 17.63
N LEU A 375 -10.80 -9.87 16.47
CA LEU A 375 -11.82 -10.77 15.95
C LEU A 375 -11.26 -12.15 15.57
N VAL A 376 -10.15 -12.18 14.83
CA VAL A 376 -9.63 -13.39 14.19
C VAL A 376 -8.65 -14.16 15.07
N ASP A 377 -7.67 -13.45 15.65
CA ASP A 377 -6.57 -14.09 16.39
C ASP A 377 -6.86 -14.21 17.90
N LEU A 378 -7.66 -13.31 18.49
CA LEU A 378 -8.05 -13.40 19.91
C LEU A 378 -9.34 -14.21 20.11
N TYR A 379 -10.43 -13.83 19.43
CA TYR A 379 -11.73 -14.51 19.56
C TYR A 379 -11.90 -15.75 18.66
N GLY A 380 -10.99 -15.96 17.71
CA GLY A 380 -10.98 -17.18 16.90
C GLY A 380 -12.06 -17.27 15.82
N TYR A 381 -12.64 -16.14 15.36
CA TYR A 381 -13.62 -16.11 14.26
C TYR A 381 -12.98 -16.36 12.89
N ARG A 382 -12.43 -17.57 12.69
CA ARG A 382 -11.73 -17.95 11.45
C ARG A 382 -12.67 -18.34 10.31
N ARG A 383 -13.75 -19.09 10.60
CA ARG A 383 -14.71 -19.56 9.58
C ARG A 383 -15.30 -18.43 8.69
N PRO A 384 -15.80 -17.31 9.24
CA PRO A 384 -16.36 -16.24 8.39
C PRO A 384 -15.28 -15.48 7.61
N THR A 385 -14.01 -15.57 8.01
CA THR A 385 -12.92 -14.79 7.40
C THR A 385 -12.10 -15.58 6.38
N ILE A 386 -12.41 -16.87 6.13
CA ILE A 386 -11.70 -17.73 5.16
C ILE A 386 -11.64 -17.09 3.76
N ALA A 387 -12.75 -16.51 3.30
CA ALA A 387 -12.79 -15.86 1.99
C ALA A 387 -11.82 -14.66 1.93
N MET A 388 -11.81 -13.84 2.97
CA MET A 388 -10.90 -12.69 3.06
C MET A 388 -9.45 -13.13 3.21
N GLU A 389 -9.17 -14.17 4.01
CA GLU A 389 -7.84 -14.76 4.11
C GLU A 389 -7.33 -15.21 2.73
N TRP A 390 -8.14 -15.96 1.98
CA TRP A 390 -7.82 -16.43 0.63
C TRP A 390 -7.55 -15.26 -0.34
N MET A 391 -8.43 -14.27 -0.37
CA MET A 391 -8.24 -13.06 -1.19
C MET A 391 -6.95 -12.34 -0.84
N GLY A 392 -6.63 -12.26 0.46
CA GLY A 392 -5.37 -11.70 0.93
C GLY A 392 -4.18 -12.48 0.40
N MET A 393 -4.16 -13.80 0.55
CA MET A 393 -3.09 -14.67 0.07
C MET A 393 -2.80 -14.49 -1.43
N HIS A 394 -3.82 -14.19 -2.23
CA HIS A 394 -3.76 -14.03 -3.67
C HIS A 394 -3.89 -12.59 -4.17
N ALA A 395 -3.68 -11.59 -3.31
CA ALA A 395 -3.94 -10.18 -3.60
C ALA A 395 -3.31 -9.66 -4.90
N LEU A 396 -2.05 -10.01 -5.19
CA LEU A 396 -1.38 -9.57 -6.41
C LEU A 396 -2.06 -10.14 -7.67
N MET A 397 -2.43 -11.42 -7.65
CA MET A 397 -3.10 -12.05 -8.79
C MET A 397 -4.46 -11.39 -9.06
N ILE A 398 -5.24 -11.15 -8.00
CA ILE A 398 -6.54 -10.48 -8.09
C ILE A 398 -6.37 -9.05 -8.63
N PHE A 399 -5.38 -8.31 -8.13
CA PHE A 399 -5.05 -6.98 -8.64
C PHE A 399 -4.74 -7.00 -10.15
N VAL A 400 -3.90 -7.92 -10.63
CA VAL A 400 -3.59 -8.03 -12.06
C VAL A 400 -4.85 -8.36 -12.88
N LEU A 401 -5.69 -9.28 -12.42
CA LEU A 401 -6.91 -9.67 -13.14
C LEU A 401 -7.90 -8.51 -13.28
N ILE A 402 -8.01 -7.66 -12.26
CA ILE A 402 -8.89 -6.48 -12.26
C ILE A 402 -8.27 -5.35 -13.08
N ALA A 403 -7.02 -4.99 -12.80
CA ALA A 403 -6.33 -3.88 -13.47
C ALA A 403 -6.20 -4.08 -14.98
N CYS A 404 -6.04 -5.32 -15.44
CA CYS A 404 -5.98 -5.65 -16.87
C CYS A 404 -7.36 -5.82 -17.52
N ASN A 405 -8.46 -5.54 -16.80
CA ASN A 405 -9.83 -5.82 -17.23
C ASN A 405 -10.10 -7.29 -17.63
N ILE A 406 -9.21 -8.23 -17.27
CA ILE A 406 -9.38 -9.65 -17.62
C ILE A 406 -10.64 -10.21 -16.97
N LEU A 407 -10.86 -9.87 -15.70
CA LEU A 407 -12.05 -10.30 -14.97
C LEU A 407 -13.35 -9.68 -15.54
N PRO A 408 -13.44 -8.36 -15.75
CA PRO A 408 -14.57 -7.76 -16.48
C PRO A 408 -14.81 -8.36 -17.86
N ILE A 409 -13.77 -8.58 -18.67
CA ILE A 409 -13.90 -9.21 -19.99
C ILE A 409 -14.43 -10.64 -19.86
N PHE A 410 -14.01 -11.39 -18.86
CA PHE A 410 -14.52 -12.73 -18.63
C PHE A 410 -16.00 -12.73 -18.19
N ILE A 411 -16.43 -11.76 -17.38
CA ILE A 411 -17.83 -11.69 -16.90
C ILE A 411 -18.77 -11.14 -17.98
N HIS A 412 -18.36 -10.09 -18.69
CA HIS A 412 -19.18 -9.38 -19.67
C HIS A 412 -18.98 -9.83 -21.11
N GLY A 413 -17.81 -10.39 -21.44
CA GLY A 413 -17.41 -10.71 -22.82
C GLY A 413 -18.04 -11.98 -23.37
N PHE A 414 -18.52 -12.90 -22.53
CA PHE A 414 -19.31 -14.04 -22.98
C PHE A 414 -20.79 -13.67 -23.00
N TYR A 415 -21.31 -13.47 -24.20
CA TYR A 415 -22.72 -13.16 -24.45
C TYR A 415 -23.29 -14.06 -25.55
N CYS A 416 -24.60 -14.31 -25.51
CA CYS A 416 -25.29 -15.12 -26.52
C CYS A 416 -26.16 -14.23 -27.41
N GLY A 417 -25.78 -14.11 -28.68
CA GLY A 417 -26.46 -13.30 -29.70
C GLY A 417 -26.13 -11.81 -29.56
N GLU A 418 -26.70 -11.15 -28.55
CA GLU A 418 -26.52 -9.72 -28.31
C GLU A 418 -25.64 -9.44 -27.08
N PRO A 419 -24.79 -8.39 -27.09
CA PRO A 419 -23.90 -8.04 -25.96
C PRO A 419 -24.61 -7.82 -24.61
N ASN A 420 -25.89 -7.44 -24.63
CA ASN A 420 -26.72 -7.27 -23.44
C ASN A 420 -27.15 -8.61 -22.81
N ASN A 421 -26.95 -9.73 -23.50
CA ASN A 421 -27.28 -11.07 -23.05
C ASN A 421 -26.03 -11.80 -22.54
N ASN A 422 -25.34 -11.16 -21.59
CA ASN A 422 -24.11 -11.63 -20.98
C ASN A 422 -24.36 -12.53 -19.76
N LEU A 423 -23.28 -13.07 -19.19
CA LEU A 423 -23.31 -14.01 -18.08
C LEU A 423 -24.07 -13.48 -16.84
N LEU A 424 -24.03 -12.17 -16.57
CA LEU A 424 -24.74 -11.54 -15.45
C LEU A 424 -26.26 -11.64 -15.57
N LYS A 425 -26.78 -11.44 -16.79
CA LYS A 425 -28.21 -11.62 -17.08
C LYS A 425 -28.63 -13.08 -16.91
N PHE A 426 -27.75 -14.03 -17.22
CA PHE A 426 -27.97 -15.46 -16.98
C PHE A 426 -27.96 -15.83 -15.49
N ILE A 427 -27.22 -15.10 -14.66
CA ILE A 427 -27.16 -15.26 -13.20
C ILE A 427 -28.27 -14.46 -12.48
N GLY A 428 -29.11 -13.73 -13.23
CA GLY A 428 -30.28 -13.01 -12.71
C GLY A 428 -29.98 -11.61 -12.13
N ILE A 429 -28.77 -11.10 -12.32
CA ILE A 429 -28.39 -9.74 -11.93
C ILE A 429 -28.67 -8.83 -13.13
N ARG A 430 -29.66 -7.93 -13.00
CA ARG A 430 -29.94 -6.92 -14.05
C ARG A 430 -28.81 -5.87 -14.01
N ALA A 431 -28.07 -5.79 -15.11
CA ALA A 431 -27.14 -4.71 -15.40
C ALA A 431 -27.88 -3.39 -15.65
#